data_AF-A0A2L2Z6N3-F1
#
_entry.id   AF-A0A2L2Z6N3-F1
#
_cell.length_a   1.000
_cell.length_b   1.000
_cell.length_c   1.000
_cell.angle_alpha   90.00
_cell.angle_beta   90.00
_cell.angle_gamma   90.00
#
_symmetry.space_group_name_H-M   'P 1'
#
loop_
_entity.id
_entity.type
_entity.pdbx_description
1 polymer ?
#
loop_
_entity_poly.entity_id
_entity_poly.type
_entity_poly.pdbx_seq_one_letter_code
_entity_poly.pdbx_strand_id
1 'polypeptide(L)' 'NCSASRYQSDLVAEAQDYLGPKILVQYSLFIGDINDVIHTIVLIVPKHFTAFDGMQFAALIDK' A
#
# COMPACT_ATOMS: atom_id res chain seq x y z
N ASN A 1 31.73 9.05 -2.49
CA ASN A 1 30.82 9.36 -1.38
C ASN A 1 29.49 9.79 -1.99
N CYS A 2 28.60 8.83 -2.28
CA CYS A 2 27.33 9.06 -3.01
C CYS A 2 26.11 8.61 -2.19
N SER A 3 26.27 8.41 -0.88
CA SER A 3 25.24 7.89 0.02
C SER A 3 24.22 8.96 0.46
N ALA A 4 24.57 10.25 0.36
CA ALA A 4 23.70 11.34 0.77
C ALA A 4 22.47 11.53 -0.13
N SER A 5 22.57 11.26 -1.44
CA SER A 5 21.44 11.45 -2.36
C SER A 5 20.32 10.42 -2.16
N ARG A 6 20.67 9.17 -1.82
CA ARG A 6 19.68 8.11 -1.54
C ARG A 6 18.89 8.39 -0.27
N TYR A 7 19.57 8.83 0.78
CA TYR A 7 18.91 9.14 2.05
C TYR A 7 17.88 10.26 1.91
N GLN A 8 18.20 11.26 1.08
CA GLN A 8 17.30 12.39 0.84
C GLN A 8 16.11 12.02 -0.06
N SER A 9 16.28 11.11 -1.03
CA SER A 9 15.15 10.58 -1.80
C SER A 9 14.22 9.72 -0.95
N ASP A 10 14.79 8.92 -0.03
CA ASP A 10 14.01 8.02 0.84
C ASP A 10 13.16 8.83 1.83
N LEU A 11 13.73 9.90 2.42
CA LEU A 11 12.98 10.82 3.30
C LEU A 11 11.86 11.59 2.57
N VAL A 12 12.07 11.94 1.30
CA VAL A 12 11.05 12.63 0.48
C VAL A 12 9.91 11.68 0.12
N ALA A 13 10.21 10.42 -0.19
CA ALA A 13 9.20 9.39 -0.43
C ALA A 13 8.37 9.13 0.83
N GLU A 14 9.02 8.95 1.98
CA GLU A 14 8.35 8.75 3.27
C GLU A 14 7.46 9.95 3.64
N ALA A 15 7.94 11.19 3.45
CA ALA A 15 7.12 12.39 3.68
C ALA A 15 5.89 12.48 2.76
N GLN A 16 5.99 12.00 1.51
CA GLN A 16 4.85 11.95 0.59
C GLN A 16 3.82 10.89 1.01
N ASP A 17 4.24 9.80 1.64
CA ASP A 17 3.31 8.77 2.14
C ASP A 17 2.45 9.28 3.31
N TYR A 18 3.02 10.14 4.16
CA TYR A 18 2.30 10.69 5.31
C TYR A 18 1.45 11.93 4.97
N LEU A 19 1.96 12.84 4.13
CA LEU A 19 1.36 14.16 3.91
C LEU A 19 0.78 14.37 2.49
N GLY A 20 1.02 13.44 1.57
CA GLY A 20 0.57 13.54 0.18
C GLY A 20 -0.90 13.16 -0.04
N PRO A 21 -1.44 13.41 -1.25
CA PRO A 21 -2.81 13.01 -1.61
C PRO A 21 -3.02 11.50 -1.47
N LYS A 22 -4.13 11.12 -0.83
CA LYS A 22 -4.52 9.72 -0.61
C LYS A 22 -5.72 9.35 -1.46
N ILE A 23 -5.81 8.06 -1.81
CA ILE A 23 -6.92 7.46 -2.54
C ILE A 23 -7.51 6.32 -1.71
N LEU A 24 -8.81 6.06 -1.90
CA LEU A 24 -9.49 4.90 -1.34
C LEU A 24 -9.47 3.78 -2.38
N VAL A 25 -8.97 2.61 -2.00
CA VAL A 25 -8.92 1.42 -2.86
C VAL A 25 -9.64 0.27 -2.19
N GLN A 26 -10.47 -0.42 -2.96
CA GLN A 26 -11.13 -1.66 -2.53
C GLN A 26 -10.56 -2.82 -3.34
N TYR A 27 -9.97 -3.79 -2.64
CA TYR A 27 -9.54 -5.05 -3.25
C TYR A 27 -10.51 -6.15 -2.85
N SER A 28 -10.98 -6.92 -3.84
CA SER A 28 -11.80 -8.10 -3.61
C SER A 28 -11.11 -9.32 -4.21
N LEU A 29 -10.85 -10.33 -3.39
CA LEU A 29 -10.27 -11.60 -3.79
C LEU A 29 -11.36 -12.66 -3.76
N PHE A 30 -11.66 -13.20 -4.94
CA PHE A 30 -12.51 -14.37 -5.10
C PHE A 30 -11.63 -15.62 -5.06
N ILE A 31 -11.92 -16.52 -4.12
CA ILE A 31 -11.30 -17.83 -4.04
C ILE A 31 -12.41 -18.84 -4.33
N GLY A 32 -12.26 -19.62 -5.41
CA GLY A 32 -13.17 -20.71 -5.74
C GLY A 32 -12.96 -21.90 -4.81
N ASP A 33 -13.27 -21.70 -3.53
CA ASP A 33 -13.29 -22.74 -2.51
C ASP A 33 -14.72 -23.28 -2.33
N ILE A 34 -14.91 -24.24 -1.42
CA ILE A 34 -16.23 -24.85 -1.19
C ILE A 34 -17.29 -23.84 -0.71
N ASN A 35 -16.86 -22.68 -0.23
CA ASN A 35 -17.69 -21.68 0.41
C ASN A 35 -17.93 -20.46 -0.51
N ASP A 36 -17.26 -20.40 -1.68
CA ASP A 36 -17.26 -19.29 -2.63
C ASP A 36 -17.11 -17.91 -1.94
N VAL A 37 -16.21 -17.83 -0.95
CA VAL A 37 -16.06 -16.62 -0.14
C VAL A 37 -15.33 -15.53 -0.93
N ILE A 38 -15.89 -14.32 -0.89
CA ILE A 38 -15.25 -13.10 -1.40
C ILE A 38 -14.63 -12.36 -0.22
N HIS A 39 -13.31 -12.28 -0.20
CA HIS A 39 -12.58 -11.48 0.78
C HIS A 39 -12.43 -10.06 0.25
N THR A 40 -12.96 -9.08 0.97
CA THR A 40 -12.83 -7.66 0.59
C THR A 40 -12.08 -6.89 1.66
N ILE A 41 -11.10 -6.10 1.22
CA ILE A 41 -10.38 -5.14 2.06
C ILE A 41 -10.51 -3.74 1.46
N VAL A 42 -10.62 -2.74 2.33
CA VAL A 42 -10.73 -1.32 1.95
C VAL A 42 -9.58 -0.57 2.61
N LEU A 43 -8.77 0.11 1.81
CA LEU A 43 -7.54 0.78 2.26
C LEU A 43 -7.51 2.22 1.75
N ILE A 44 -7.07 3.12 2.61
CA ILE A 44 -6.68 4.48 2.21
C ILE A 44 -5.16 4.49 2.05
N VAL A 45 -4.68 4.71 0.83
CA VAL A 45 -3.25 4.64 0.49
C VAL A 45 -2.78 5.90 -0.25
N PRO A 46 -1.48 6.22 -0.23
CA PRO A 46 -0.92 7.29 -1.08
C PRO A 46 -1.23 7.05 -2.56
N LYS A 47 -1.51 8.12 -3.32
CA LYS A 47 -1.93 8.02 -4.74
C LYS A 47 -0.95 7.24 -5.64
N HIS A 48 0.33 7.25 -5.32
CA HIS A 48 1.37 6.62 -6.13
C HIS A 48 1.60 5.14 -5.78
N PHE A 49 0.93 4.61 -4.75
CA PHE A 49 1.03 3.19 -4.41
C PHE A 49 0.55 2.31 -5.55
N THR A 50 1.35 1.30 -5.87
CA THR A 50 0.92 0.22 -6.75
C THR A 50 0.02 -0.76 -6.01
N ALA A 51 -0.61 -1.69 -6.75
CA ALA A 51 -1.36 -2.78 -6.13
C ALA A 51 -0.49 -3.63 -5.19
N PHE A 52 0.79 -3.81 -5.53
CA PHE A 52 1.75 -4.54 -4.70
C PHE A 52 2.06 -3.81 -3.38
N ASP A 53 2.31 -2.49 -3.44
CA ASP A 53 2.56 -1.68 -2.24
C ASP A 53 1.34 -1.66 -1.31
N GLY A 54 0.14 -1.52 -1.90
CA GLY A 54 -1.12 -1.58 -1.14
C GLY A 54 -1.32 -2.91 -0.43
N MET A 55 -0.97 -4.05 -1.06
CA MET A 55 -1.07 -5.37 -0.43
C MET A 55 -0.02 -5.60 0.65
N GLN A 56 1.22 -5.15 0.45
CA GLN A 56 2.24 -5.19 1.49
C GLN A 56 1.83 -4.35 2.71
N PHE A 57 1.28 -3.16 2.46
CA PHE A 57 0.75 -2.29 3.51
C PHE A 57 -0.39 -2.95 4.28
N ALA A 58 -1.32 -3.63 3.58
CA ALA A 58 -2.40 -4.40 4.21
C ALA A 58 -1.86 -5.49 5.14
N ALA A 59 -0.85 -6.24 4.69
CA ALA A 59 -0.25 -7.33 5.45
C ALA A 59 0.49 -6.86 6.72
N LEU A 60 0.89 -5.59 6.80
CA LEU A 60 1.50 -4.99 7.99
C LEU A 60 0.45 -4.54 9.02
N ILE A 61 -0.76 -4.15 8.58
CA ILE A 61 -1.83 -3.68 9.47
C ILE A 61 -2.52 -4.84 10.20
N ASP A 62 -2.57 -6.02 9.58
CA ASP A 62 -3.25 -7.22 10.12
C ASP A 62 -2.43 -7.98 11.19
N LYS A 63 -1.35 -7.37 11.73
CA LYS A 63 -0.51 -7.92 12.81
C LYS A 63 -0.68 -7.14 14.10
#